data_AF-A0A353Q2I4-F1
#
_entry.id   AF-A0A353Q2I4-F1
#
_cell.length_a   1.000
_cell.length_b   1.000
_cell.length_c   1.000
_cell.angle_alpha   90.00
_cell.angle_beta   90.00
_cell.angle_gamma   90.00
#
_symmetry.space_group_name_H-M   'P 1'
#
loop_
_entity.id
_entity.type
_entity.pdbx_description
1 polymer ?
#
loop_
_entity_poly.entity_id
_entity_poly.type
_entity_poly.pdbx_seq_one_letter_code
_entity_poly.pdbx_strand_id
1 'polypeptide(L)'
;MEIIKDELYKLFSNIVLYPVVLIFTAAYAYTTNSYYMNNKTISFERMISFPYKAGSVFIGALIILMLSNVFTGEYNMHTDSIILCTKNGRKNIVTCKIISSIIFIVILNTFFYVFNFIINCKYAGIDGYMYPIQKLISYKSSPYNFTCLQYYIIEYFISTLASIAFAIFILFLSVINKSILSVLFTGSLVFIIPYFIHDIPLSSIKKLDITWIMKNLFYTDFMRVRNLFNRLRTYNIFGVNIEHKNIIYMFMAFVSAVFLYAIYDRFRKLEVS
;
A
#
# COMPACT_ATOMS: atom_id res chain seq x y z
N MET A 1 -9.82 -19.10 -15.58
CA MET A 1 -9.89 -19.16 -14.09
C MET A 1 -8.80 -20.08 -13.53
N GLU A 2 -8.48 -21.19 -14.19
CA GLU A 2 -7.37 -22.10 -13.80
C GLU A 2 -6.01 -21.39 -13.75
N ILE A 3 -5.64 -20.63 -14.79
CA ILE A 3 -4.35 -19.90 -14.85
C ILE A 3 -4.18 -18.92 -13.67
N ILE A 4 -5.24 -18.27 -13.21
CA ILE A 4 -5.18 -17.36 -12.04
C ILE A 4 -4.87 -18.15 -10.77
N LYS A 5 -5.47 -19.35 -10.62
CA LYS A 5 -5.20 -20.23 -9.48
C LYS A 5 -3.75 -20.70 -9.50
N ASP A 6 -3.21 -21.02 -10.67
CA ASP A 6 -1.82 -21.46 -10.80
C ASP A 6 -0.83 -20.33 -10.45
N GLU A 7 -1.07 -19.11 -10.93
CA GLU A 7 -0.24 -17.96 -10.58
C GLU A 7 -0.35 -17.57 -9.11
N LEU A 8 -1.56 -17.67 -8.52
CA LEU A 8 -1.73 -17.52 -7.07
C LEU A 8 -0.99 -18.61 -6.30
N TYR A 9 -1.07 -19.86 -6.77
CA TYR A 9 -0.40 -20.99 -6.14
C TYR A 9 1.12 -20.77 -6.15
N LYS A 10 1.71 -20.34 -7.26
CA LYS A 10 3.15 -20.00 -7.34
C LYS A 10 3.56 -18.95 -6.30
N LEU A 11 2.71 -17.94 -6.05
CA LEU A 11 2.97 -16.93 -5.02
C LEU A 11 2.96 -17.55 -3.62
N PHE A 12 1.92 -18.32 -3.28
CA PHE A 12 1.76 -18.94 -1.96
C PHE A 12 2.68 -20.14 -1.70
N SER A 13 3.09 -20.87 -2.73
CA SER A 13 3.95 -22.05 -2.63
C SER A 13 5.44 -21.72 -2.59
N ASN A 14 5.80 -20.43 -2.68
CA ASN A 14 7.19 -20.01 -2.62
C ASN A 14 7.77 -20.33 -1.24
N ILE A 15 8.81 -21.17 -1.19
CA ILE A 15 9.42 -21.61 0.05
C ILE A 15 9.98 -20.45 0.89
N VAL A 16 10.33 -19.34 0.23
CA VAL A 16 10.83 -18.11 0.88
C VAL A 16 9.70 -17.30 1.53
N LEU A 17 8.45 -17.47 1.09
CA LEU A 17 7.32 -16.67 1.58
C LEU A 17 7.04 -16.93 3.07
N TYR A 18 6.97 -18.18 3.49
CA TYR A 18 6.64 -18.55 4.86
C TYR A 18 7.61 -17.99 5.92
N PRO A 19 8.94 -18.17 5.81
CA PRO A 19 9.87 -17.61 6.79
C PRO A 19 9.85 -16.07 6.78
N VAL A 20 9.70 -15.44 5.61
CA VAL A 20 9.63 -13.97 5.52
C VAL A 20 8.36 -13.45 6.21
N VAL A 21 7.19 -14.00 5.90
CA VAL A 21 5.93 -13.61 6.54
C VAL A 21 5.99 -13.88 8.05
N LEU A 22 6.59 -14.99 8.49
CA LEU A 22 6.76 -15.28 9.92
C LEU A 22 7.65 -14.23 10.62
N ILE A 23 8.80 -13.88 10.03
CA ILE A 23 9.70 -12.85 10.59
C ILE A 23 8.98 -11.50 10.65
N PHE A 24 8.30 -11.10 9.57
CA PHE A 24 7.58 -9.84 9.51
C PHE A 24 6.41 -9.79 10.49
N THR A 25 5.68 -10.88 10.66
CA THR A 25 4.57 -10.96 11.62
C THR A 25 5.06 -10.98 13.07
N ALA A 26 6.18 -11.64 13.37
CA ALA A 26 6.83 -11.58 14.68
C ALA A 26 7.32 -10.16 15.00
N ALA A 27 7.98 -9.48 14.05
CA ALA A 27 8.38 -8.09 14.19
C ALA A 27 7.18 -7.14 14.34
N TYR A 28 6.11 -7.37 13.59
CA TYR A 28 4.85 -6.64 13.72
C TYR A 28 4.21 -6.85 15.10
N ALA A 29 4.19 -8.08 15.61
CA ALA A 29 3.67 -8.41 16.94
C ALA A 29 4.50 -7.73 18.04
N TYR A 30 5.82 -7.73 17.92
CA TYR A 30 6.71 -7.07 18.87
C TYR A 30 6.49 -5.54 18.88
N THR A 31 6.42 -4.92 17.70
CA THR A 31 6.22 -3.47 17.57
C THR A 31 4.82 -3.05 18.03
N THR A 32 3.76 -3.80 17.70
CA THR A 32 2.41 -3.55 18.22
C THR A 32 2.34 -3.69 19.72
N ASN A 33 2.94 -4.74 20.29
CA ASN A 33 2.97 -4.95 21.74
C ASN A 33 3.70 -3.79 22.45
N SER A 34 4.92 -3.46 22.00
CA SER A 34 5.68 -2.32 22.53
C SER A 34 4.89 -1.00 22.43
N TYR A 35 4.20 -0.79 21.30
CA TYR A 35 3.37 0.38 21.08
C TYR A 35 2.17 0.45 22.03
N TYR A 36 1.51 -0.69 22.28
CA TYR A 36 0.36 -0.80 23.16
C TYR A 36 0.70 -0.75 24.64
N MET A 37 1.89 -1.20 25.06
CA MET A 37 2.38 -1.03 26.42
C MET A 37 2.75 0.43 26.71
N ASN A 38 3.38 1.13 25.76
CA ASN A 38 3.84 2.50 25.98
C ASN A 38 2.72 3.55 25.89
N ASN A 39 1.63 3.29 25.16
CA ASN A 39 0.51 4.24 25.02
C ASN A 39 -0.72 3.78 25.81
N LYS A 40 -1.10 4.55 26.84
CA LYS A 40 -2.32 4.33 27.63
C LYS A 40 -3.54 5.06 27.06
N THR A 41 -3.68 5.11 25.74
CA THR A 41 -4.83 5.74 25.07
C THR A 41 -5.97 4.74 24.86
N ILE A 42 -7.13 5.25 24.44
CA ILE A 42 -8.32 4.45 24.11
C ILE A 42 -7.94 3.32 23.14
N SER A 43 -8.52 2.13 23.30
CA SER A 43 -8.19 0.92 22.54
C SER A 43 -8.26 1.16 21.02
N PHE A 44 -9.35 1.76 20.54
CA PHE A 44 -9.51 2.13 19.13
C PHE A 44 -8.52 3.20 18.65
N GLU A 45 -8.08 4.12 19.52
CA GLU A 45 -7.09 5.12 19.14
C GLU A 45 -5.73 4.48 18.85
N ARG A 46 -5.34 3.48 19.64
CA ARG A 46 -4.12 2.72 19.38
C ARG A 46 -4.20 1.93 18.08
N MET A 47 -5.34 1.30 17.84
CA MET A 47 -5.59 0.49 16.63
C MET A 47 -5.54 1.35 15.36
N ILE A 48 -6.24 2.49 15.33
CA ILE A 48 -6.22 3.44 14.22
C ILE A 48 -4.85 4.11 14.07
N SER A 49 -4.13 4.32 15.18
CA SER A 49 -2.87 5.04 15.11
C SER A 49 -1.67 4.20 14.70
N PHE A 50 -1.74 2.88 14.86
CA PHE A 50 -0.64 1.97 14.58
C PHE A 50 -0.29 1.83 13.08
N PRO A 51 -1.26 1.63 12.15
CA PRO A 51 -0.98 1.58 10.71
C PRO A 51 -0.20 2.80 10.21
N TYR A 52 -0.56 3.98 10.70
CA TYR A 52 0.11 5.24 10.34
C TYR A 52 1.56 5.35 10.85
N LYS A 53 1.89 4.75 11.99
CA LYS A 53 3.22 4.88 12.62
C LYS A 53 4.21 3.83 12.10
N ALA A 54 3.80 2.57 12.07
CA ALA A 54 4.68 1.46 11.73
C ALA A 54 4.03 0.44 10.78
N GLY A 55 2.71 0.23 10.88
CA GLY A 55 2.05 -0.84 10.13
C GLY A 55 2.19 -0.74 8.61
N SER A 56 2.13 0.47 8.05
CA SER A 56 2.28 0.69 6.60
C SER A 56 3.66 0.27 6.07
N VAL A 57 4.72 0.37 6.90
CA VAL A 57 6.09 0.00 6.52
C VAL A 57 6.21 -1.50 6.28
N PHE A 58 5.62 -2.30 7.18
CA PHE A 58 5.64 -3.76 7.06
C PHE A 58 4.91 -4.23 5.80
N ILE A 59 3.73 -3.65 5.51
CA ILE A 59 2.95 -3.98 4.31
C ILE A 59 3.72 -3.58 3.06
N GLY A 60 4.26 -2.36 3.00
CA GLY A 60 5.04 -1.88 1.86
C GLY A 60 6.27 -2.73 1.57
N ALA A 61 7.03 -3.09 2.61
CA ALA A 61 8.20 -3.96 2.48
C ALA A 61 7.84 -5.36 1.97
N LEU A 62 6.75 -5.96 2.47
CA LEU A 62 6.27 -7.26 1.96
C LEU A 62 5.81 -7.18 0.51
N ILE A 63 5.14 -6.10 0.10
CA ILE A 63 4.76 -5.87 -1.29
C ILE A 63 6.01 -5.84 -2.19
N ILE A 64 7.04 -5.08 -1.79
CA ILE A 64 8.31 -5.00 -2.55
C ILE A 64 8.99 -6.37 -2.64
N LEU A 65 9.12 -7.08 -1.52
CA LEU A 65 9.79 -8.38 -1.46
C LEU A 65 9.06 -9.44 -2.30
N MET A 66 7.74 -9.53 -2.19
CA MET A 66 6.96 -10.59 -2.84
C MET A 66 6.72 -10.32 -4.32
N LEU A 67 6.42 -9.07 -4.69
CA LEU A 67 6.09 -8.73 -6.08
C LEU A 67 7.31 -8.47 -6.95
N SER A 68 8.48 -8.22 -6.36
CA SER A 68 9.71 -8.00 -7.14
C SER A 68 9.99 -9.18 -8.07
N ASN A 69 9.74 -10.42 -7.61
CA ASN A 69 10.04 -11.64 -8.36
C ASN A 69 8.96 -12.05 -9.39
N VAL A 70 7.83 -11.35 -9.50
CA VAL A 70 6.69 -11.80 -10.33
C VAL A 70 7.03 -11.87 -11.82
N PHE A 71 7.73 -10.87 -12.34
CA PHE A 71 8.20 -10.86 -13.74
C PHE A 71 9.70 -11.11 -13.85
N THR A 72 10.52 -10.57 -12.92
CA THR A 72 11.97 -10.84 -12.94
C THR A 72 12.34 -12.30 -12.73
N GLY A 73 11.50 -13.07 -12.02
CA GLY A 73 11.72 -14.51 -11.85
C GLY A 73 11.70 -15.26 -13.17
N GLU A 74 10.87 -14.85 -14.12
CA GLU A 74 10.79 -15.49 -15.44
C GLU A 74 11.98 -15.11 -16.32
N TYR A 75 12.46 -13.87 -16.24
CA TYR A 75 13.69 -13.47 -16.92
C TYR A 75 14.91 -14.27 -16.41
N ASN A 76 14.97 -14.54 -15.10
CA ASN A 76 16.06 -15.33 -14.51
C ASN A 76 15.99 -16.82 -14.88
N MET A 77 14.78 -17.36 -15.09
CA MET A 77 14.58 -18.76 -15.48
C MET A 77 14.60 -18.96 -17.01
N HIS A 78 14.80 -17.90 -17.79
CA HIS A 78 14.73 -17.89 -19.26
C HIS A 78 13.42 -18.47 -19.84
N THR A 79 12.36 -18.47 -19.04
CA THR A 79 11.03 -18.97 -19.44
C THR A 79 10.20 -17.90 -20.15
N ASP A 80 10.69 -16.67 -20.18
CA ASP A 80 10.10 -15.54 -20.90
C ASP A 80 9.93 -15.83 -22.40
N SER A 81 10.95 -16.41 -23.04
CA SER A 81 10.93 -16.80 -24.46
C SER A 81 9.83 -17.81 -24.78
N ILE A 82 9.56 -18.77 -23.88
CA ILE A 82 8.53 -19.81 -24.05
C ILE A 82 7.13 -19.19 -23.93
N ILE A 83 6.94 -18.29 -22.95
CA ILE A 83 5.67 -17.60 -22.73
C ILE A 83 5.34 -16.68 -23.92
N LEU A 84 6.35 -16.00 -24.47
CA LEU A 84 6.23 -15.11 -25.63
C LEU A 84 5.89 -15.84 -26.94
N CYS A 85 6.09 -17.16 -27.04
CA CYS A 85 5.78 -17.93 -28.25
C CYS A 85 4.28 -18.26 -28.42
N THR A 86 3.43 -18.16 -27.39
CA THR A 86 2.03 -18.66 -27.45
C THR A 86 0.99 -17.57 -27.78
N LYS A 87 0.37 -17.59 -28.96
CA LYS A 87 -0.45 -16.46 -29.51
C LYS A 87 -1.63 -16.02 -28.61
N ASN A 88 -2.26 -16.95 -27.88
CA ASN A 88 -3.44 -16.70 -27.02
C ASN A 88 -3.14 -16.71 -25.50
N GLY A 89 -1.93 -17.07 -25.07
CA GLY A 89 -1.52 -17.09 -23.66
C GLY A 89 -0.97 -15.75 -23.16
N ARG A 90 -0.40 -14.93 -24.04
CA ARG A 90 0.43 -13.74 -23.71
C ARG A 90 -0.27 -12.66 -22.88
N LYS A 91 -1.33 -12.04 -23.40
CA LYS A 91 -2.09 -11.00 -22.65
C LYS A 91 -2.82 -11.60 -21.45
N ASN A 92 -3.30 -12.83 -21.59
CA ASN A 92 -4.01 -13.53 -20.54
C ASN A 92 -3.10 -13.87 -19.35
N ILE A 93 -1.82 -14.19 -19.57
CA ILE A 93 -0.87 -14.45 -18.49
C ILE A 93 -0.54 -13.14 -17.75
N VAL A 94 -0.29 -12.04 -18.46
CA VAL A 94 -0.04 -10.73 -17.84
C VAL A 94 -1.24 -10.28 -16.99
N THR A 95 -2.47 -10.40 -17.51
CA THR A 95 -3.68 -10.08 -16.74
C THR A 95 -3.84 -11.01 -15.54
N CYS A 96 -3.59 -12.31 -15.70
CA CYS A 96 -3.66 -13.27 -14.59
C CYS A 96 -2.65 -12.96 -13.49
N LYS A 97 -1.43 -12.54 -13.83
CA LYS A 97 -0.39 -12.13 -12.87
C LYS A 97 -0.75 -10.86 -12.11
N ILE A 98 -1.32 -9.87 -12.80
CA ILE A 98 -1.78 -8.64 -12.15
C ILE A 98 -2.92 -8.99 -11.17
N ILE A 99 -3.90 -9.79 -11.60
CA ILE A 99 -5.04 -10.19 -10.77
C ILE A 99 -4.58 -11.05 -9.57
N SER A 100 -3.70 -12.02 -9.78
CA SER A 100 -3.17 -12.86 -8.70
C SER A 100 -2.39 -12.04 -7.67
N SER A 101 -1.58 -11.09 -8.14
CA SER A 101 -0.85 -10.15 -7.28
C SER A 101 -1.81 -9.29 -6.45
N ILE A 102 -2.86 -8.74 -7.07
CA ILE A 102 -3.88 -7.93 -6.37
C ILE A 102 -4.58 -8.74 -5.28
N ILE A 103 -5.03 -9.96 -5.59
CA ILE A 103 -5.68 -10.86 -4.62
C ILE A 103 -4.72 -11.16 -3.46
N PHE A 104 -3.46 -11.45 -3.75
CA PHE A 104 -2.44 -11.72 -2.75
C PHE A 104 -2.23 -10.55 -1.78
N ILE A 105 -2.17 -9.30 -2.29
CA ILE A 105 -2.02 -8.11 -1.45
C ILE A 105 -3.25 -7.86 -0.59
N VAL A 106 -4.45 -8.07 -1.14
CA VAL A 106 -5.70 -7.93 -0.37
C VAL A 106 -5.70 -8.92 0.79
N ILE A 107 -5.32 -10.18 0.56
CA ILE A 107 -5.21 -11.19 1.61
C ILE A 107 -4.15 -10.79 2.65
N LEU A 108 -2.96 -10.38 2.22
CA LEU A 108 -1.90 -9.92 3.13
C LEU A 108 -2.35 -8.73 3.98
N ASN A 109 -2.95 -7.71 3.37
CA ASN A 109 -3.39 -6.52 4.11
C ASN A 109 -4.51 -6.88 5.09
N THR A 110 -5.47 -7.71 4.66
CA THR A 110 -6.54 -8.22 5.54
C THR A 110 -5.95 -8.95 6.74
N PHE A 111 -4.96 -9.82 6.51
CA PHE A 111 -4.28 -10.57 7.56
C PHE A 111 -3.66 -9.64 8.61
N PHE A 112 -2.92 -8.60 8.20
CA PHE A 112 -2.33 -7.64 9.15
C PHE A 112 -3.37 -6.81 9.91
N TYR A 113 -4.46 -6.38 9.26
CA TYR A 113 -5.52 -5.64 9.94
C TYR A 113 -6.25 -6.51 10.97
N VAL A 114 -6.60 -7.75 10.61
CA VAL A 114 -7.23 -8.71 11.53
C VAL A 114 -6.28 -9.06 12.67
N PHE A 115 -4.99 -9.27 12.38
CA PHE A 115 -3.99 -9.54 13.40
C PHE A 115 -3.85 -8.37 14.39
N ASN A 116 -3.84 -7.13 13.88
CA ASN A 116 -3.83 -5.92 14.71
C ASN A 116 -5.06 -5.85 15.64
N PHE A 117 -6.25 -6.13 15.09
CA PHE A 117 -7.50 -6.17 15.85
C PHE A 117 -7.45 -7.22 16.97
N ILE A 118 -6.98 -8.44 16.69
CA ILE A 118 -6.83 -9.50 17.69
C ILE A 118 -5.88 -9.08 18.83
N ILE A 119 -4.74 -8.48 18.50
CA ILE A 119 -3.81 -8.00 19.52
C ILE A 119 -4.47 -6.91 20.35
N ASN A 120 -5.16 -5.95 19.73
CA ASN A 120 -5.83 -4.87 20.46
C ASN A 120 -6.85 -5.41 21.48
N CYS A 121 -7.68 -6.37 21.05
CA CYS A 121 -8.66 -7.03 21.92
C CYS A 121 -8.01 -7.67 23.15
N LYS A 122 -6.81 -8.25 23.03
CA LYS A 122 -6.08 -8.85 24.16
C LYS A 122 -5.60 -7.83 25.21
N TYR A 123 -5.20 -6.62 24.80
CA TYR A 123 -4.63 -5.64 25.72
C TYR A 123 -5.67 -4.74 26.39
N ALA A 124 -6.75 -4.40 25.68
CA ALA A 124 -7.62 -3.33 26.12
C ALA A 124 -9.08 -3.45 25.67
N GLY A 125 -9.49 -4.63 25.19
CA GLY A 125 -10.86 -4.88 24.75
C GLY A 125 -11.33 -3.98 23.60
N ILE A 126 -12.64 -3.78 23.51
CA ILE A 126 -13.33 -3.10 22.40
C ILE A 126 -13.75 -1.67 22.83
N ASP A 127 -13.07 -1.09 23.82
CA ASP A 127 -13.48 0.19 24.39
C ASP A 127 -13.33 1.34 23.39
N GLY A 128 -14.42 2.11 23.25
CA GLY A 128 -14.46 3.32 22.43
C GLY A 128 -14.83 3.13 20.97
N TYR A 129 -15.39 1.98 20.58
CA TYR A 129 -15.87 1.71 19.22
C TYR A 129 -16.93 2.71 18.71
N MET A 130 -17.82 3.19 19.60
CA MET A 130 -18.88 4.17 19.27
C MET A 130 -18.47 5.62 19.51
N TYR A 131 -17.26 5.89 20.01
CA TYR A 131 -16.85 7.29 20.16
C TYR A 131 -16.70 7.97 18.80
N PRO A 132 -17.01 9.28 18.72
CA PRO A 132 -16.75 10.04 17.51
C PRO A 132 -15.23 10.17 17.31
N ILE A 133 -14.77 10.19 16.05
CA ILE A 133 -13.34 10.25 15.74
C ILE A 133 -12.65 11.49 16.34
N GLN A 134 -13.39 12.58 16.54
CA GLN A 134 -12.88 13.83 17.13
C GLN A 134 -12.37 13.64 18.57
N LYS A 135 -12.79 12.57 19.25
CA LYS A 135 -12.28 12.23 20.58
C LYS A 135 -10.83 11.75 20.54
N LEU A 136 -10.35 11.23 19.40
CA LEU A 136 -8.96 10.85 19.22
C LEU A 136 -8.08 12.10 19.07
N ILE A 137 -6.91 12.08 19.72
CA ILE A 137 -5.97 13.21 19.73
C ILE A 137 -5.54 13.56 18.29
N SER A 138 -5.37 12.55 17.44
CA SER A 138 -4.95 12.72 16.05
C SER A 138 -6.03 13.28 15.11
N TYR A 139 -7.30 13.25 15.51
CA TYR A 139 -8.45 13.61 14.66
C TYR A 139 -9.34 14.69 15.29
N LYS A 140 -8.87 15.38 16.33
CA LYS A 140 -9.63 16.45 17.03
C LYS A 140 -10.15 17.55 16.10
N SER A 141 -9.44 17.83 15.02
CA SER A 141 -9.78 18.84 14.01
C SER A 141 -10.52 18.25 12.79
N SER A 142 -10.95 16.99 12.88
CA SER A 142 -11.63 16.33 11.77
C SER A 142 -13.08 16.80 11.64
N PRO A 143 -13.52 17.20 10.44
CA PRO A 143 -14.89 17.64 10.19
C PRO A 143 -15.90 16.48 10.09
N TYR A 144 -15.42 15.22 10.03
CA TYR A 144 -16.27 14.07 9.70
C TYR A 144 -16.89 13.45 10.95
N ASN A 145 -18.21 13.30 10.95
CA ASN A 145 -18.93 12.68 12.06
C ASN A 145 -18.96 11.14 11.92
N PHE A 146 -17.79 10.50 11.97
CA PHE A 146 -17.67 9.04 11.94
C PHE A 146 -17.49 8.49 13.35
N THR A 147 -18.00 7.28 13.60
CA THR A 147 -17.60 6.50 14.78
C THR A 147 -16.20 5.90 14.57
N CYS A 148 -15.48 5.60 15.66
CA CYS A 148 -14.18 4.95 15.60
C CYS A 148 -14.20 3.67 14.76
N LEU A 149 -15.25 2.85 14.89
CA LEU A 149 -15.41 1.61 14.13
C LEU A 149 -15.63 1.86 12.64
N GLN A 150 -16.49 2.82 12.28
CA GLN A 150 -16.70 3.20 10.88
C GLN A 150 -15.41 3.70 10.25
N TYR A 151 -14.67 4.54 10.97
CA TYR A 151 -13.39 5.06 10.49
C TYR A 151 -12.35 3.96 10.30
N TYR A 152 -12.27 2.99 11.21
CA TYR A 152 -11.35 1.87 11.07
C TYR A 152 -11.62 1.04 9.80
N ILE A 153 -12.90 0.83 9.46
CA ILE A 153 -13.29 0.15 8.21
C ILE A 153 -12.90 1.00 6.98
N ILE A 154 -13.14 2.31 7.02
CA ILE A 154 -12.74 3.24 5.95
C ILE A 154 -11.21 3.24 5.78
N GLU A 155 -10.46 3.29 6.88
CA GLU A 155 -9.01 3.21 6.88
C GLU A 155 -8.50 1.91 6.25
N TYR A 156 -9.13 0.78 6.55
CA TYR A 156 -8.83 -0.50 5.89
C TYR A 156 -9.03 -0.43 4.37
N PHE A 157 -10.17 0.05 3.89
CA PHE A 157 -10.45 0.11 2.44
C PHE A 157 -9.54 1.08 1.68
N ILE A 158 -9.20 2.22 2.27
CA ILE A 158 -8.30 3.17 1.61
C ILE A 158 -6.87 2.63 1.62
N SER A 159 -6.44 1.99 2.71
CA SER A 159 -5.13 1.35 2.80
C SER A 159 -5.00 0.18 1.81
N THR A 160 -6.04 -0.63 1.59
CA THR A 160 -6.02 -1.67 0.54
C THR A 160 -5.89 -1.06 -0.85
N LEU A 161 -6.66 -0.02 -1.18
CA LEU A 161 -6.56 0.68 -2.47
C LEU A 161 -5.15 1.26 -2.70
N ALA A 162 -4.57 1.87 -1.66
CA ALA A 162 -3.21 2.39 -1.71
C ALA A 162 -2.17 1.29 -1.93
N SER A 163 -2.33 0.16 -1.24
CA SER A 163 -1.47 -1.02 -1.38
C SER A 163 -1.54 -1.62 -2.78
N ILE A 164 -2.74 -1.66 -3.39
CA ILE A 164 -2.94 -2.10 -4.77
C ILE A 164 -2.23 -1.15 -5.75
N ALA A 165 -2.40 0.17 -5.57
CA ALA A 165 -1.74 1.15 -6.43
C ALA A 165 -0.20 1.04 -6.35
N PHE A 166 0.33 0.85 -5.15
CA PHE A 166 1.77 0.64 -4.94
C PHE A 166 2.26 -0.68 -5.56
N ALA A 167 1.47 -1.74 -5.45
CA ALA A 167 1.82 -3.01 -6.06
C ALA A 167 1.85 -2.97 -7.59
N ILE A 168 0.91 -2.26 -8.22
CA ILE A 168 0.93 -2.05 -9.67
C ILE A 168 2.25 -1.35 -10.08
N PHE A 169 2.71 -0.39 -9.28
CA PHE A 169 4.01 0.25 -9.49
C PHE A 169 5.20 -0.72 -9.35
N ILE A 170 5.20 -1.60 -8.34
CA ILE A 170 6.25 -2.63 -8.18
C ILE A 170 6.21 -3.64 -9.33
N LEU A 171 5.02 -4.06 -9.78
CA LEU A 171 4.88 -4.92 -10.95
C LEU A 171 5.44 -4.25 -12.20
N PHE A 172 5.18 -2.96 -12.40
CA PHE A 172 5.78 -2.19 -13.49
C PHE A 172 7.31 -2.17 -13.42
N LEU A 173 7.89 -1.94 -12.24
CA LEU A 173 9.34 -2.04 -12.05
C LEU A 173 9.88 -3.45 -12.34
N SER A 174 9.13 -4.49 -11.97
CA SER A 174 9.47 -5.90 -12.23
C SER A 174 9.48 -6.25 -13.72
N VAL A 175 8.67 -5.56 -14.55
CA VAL A 175 8.67 -5.72 -16.01
C VAL A 175 9.83 -4.99 -16.68
N ILE A 176 10.21 -3.80 -16.18
CA ILE A 176 11.29 -3.01 -16.79
C ILE A 176 12.66 -3.58 -16.45
N ASN A 177 12.84 -4.04 -15.22
CA ASN A 177 14.12 -4.54 -14.74
C ASN A 177 14.26 -6.04 -15.03
N LYS A 178 15.48 -6.48 -15.35
CA LYS A 178 15.80 -7.91 -15.50
C LYS A 178 16.22 -8.56 -14.18
N SER A 179 16.70 -7.78 -13.22
CA SER A 179 17.21 -8.28 -11.95
C SER A 179 16.27 -7.98 -10.79
N ILE A 180 16.03 -8.98 -9.93
CA ILE A 180 15.24 -8.84 -8.69
C ILE A 180 15.82 -7.71 -7.81
N LEU A 181 17.15 -7.66 -7.68
CA LEU A 181 17.85 -6.67 -6.85
C LEU A 181 17.59 -5.22 -7.29
N SER A 182 17.49 -4.95 -8.60
CA SER A 182 17.18 -3.60 -9.10
C SER A 182 15.77 -3.17 -8.68
N VAL A 183 14.80 -4.09 -8.77
CA VAL A 183 13.41 -3.83 -8.36
C VAL A 183 13.32 -3.58 -6.85
N LEU A 184 14.02 -4.39 -6.05
CA LEU A 184 14.06 -4.22 -4.60
C LEU A 184 14.66 -2.87 -4.22
N PHE A 185 15.78 -2.47 -4.83
CA PHE A 185 16.45 -1.22 -4.53
C PHE A 185 15.60 -0.01 -4.93
N THR A 186 15.12 0.01 -6.17
CA THR A 186 14.31 1.12 -6.70
C THR A 186 12.96 1.24 -5.99
N GLY A 187 12.28 0.12 -5.74
CA GLY A 187 11.03 0.08 -4.97
C GLY A 187 11.20 0.56 -3.53
N SER A 188 12.29 0.14 -2.87
CA SER A 188 12.60 0.56 -1.50
C SER A 188 12.92 2.05 -1.41
N LEU A 189 13.69 2.59 -2.36
CA LEU A 189 13.98 4.02 -2.40
C LEU A 189 12.70 4.85 -2.50
N VAL A 190 11.82 4.51 -3.45
CA VAL A 190 10.54 5.22 -3.63
C VAL A 190 9.66 5.14 -2.39
N PHE A 191 9.70 4.01 -1.68
CA PHE A 191 8.95 3.81 -0.44
C PHE A 191 9.54 4.57 0.77
N ILE A 192 10.86 4.70 0.86
CA ILE A 192 11.53 5.27 2.03
C ILE A 192 11.66 6.81 1.94
N ILE A 193 11.90 7.35 0.75
CA ILE A 193 12.06 8.80 0.51
C ILE A 193 10.98 9.67 1.19
N PRO A 194 9.68 9.33 1.15
CA PRO A 194 8.62 10.17 1.71
C PRO A 194 8.72 10.31 3.24
N TYR A 195 9.22 9.28 3.93
CA TYR A 195 9.45 9.32 5.36
C TYR A 195 10.48 10.40 5.73
N PHE A 196 11.57 10.48 4.97
CA PHE A 196 12.59 11.52 5.18
C PHE A 196 12.07 12.93 4.83
N ILE A 197 11.29 13.07 3.76
CA ILE A 197 10.75 14.38 3.35
C ILE A 197 9.76 14.95 4.40
N HIS A 198 9.03 14.08 5.09
CA HIS A 198 8.07 14.50 6.10
C HIS A 198 8.76 15.15 7.31
N ASP A 199 9.95 14.68 7.68
CA ASP A 199 10.72 15.18 8.83
C ASP A 199 11.53 16.44 8.52
N ILE A 200 11.70 16.81 7.24
CA ILE A 200 12.33 18.08 6.88
C ILE A 200 11.36 19.23 7.17
N PRO A 201 11.69 20.16 8.09
CA PRO A 201 10.91 21.37 8.32
C PRO A 201 11.10 22.29 7.11
N LEU A 202 10.30 22.07 6.07
CA LEU A 202 10.21 22.95 4.90
C LEU A 202 9.46 24.26 5.24
N SER A 203 9.60 24.75 6.47
CA SER A 203 8.94 25.93 7.02
C SER A 203 9.42 27.24 6.37
N SER A 204 10.52 27.20 5.62
CA SER A 204 11.09 28.35 4.92
C SER A 204 10.42 28.67 3.57
N ILE A 205 9.58 27.78 3.03
CA ILE A 205 8.88 27.99 1.74
C ILE A 205 7.38 28.15 2.00
N LYS A 206 7.02 29.20 2.73
CA LYS A 206 5.63 29.57 3.06
C LYS A 206 4.77 30.03 1.86
N LYS A 207 5.27 29.96 0.62
CA LYS A 207 4.62 30.62 -0.53
C LYS A 207 3.77 29.73 -1.43
N LEU A 208 3.82 28.40 -1.32
CA LEU A 208 2.99 27.52 -2.16
C LEU A 208 2.46 26.33 -1.35
N ASP A 209 1.13 26.23 -1.22
CA ASP A 209 0.39 25.05 -0.75
C ASP A 209 0.75 23.75 -1.52
N ILE A 210 1.46 23.90 -2.66
CA ILE A 210 2.04 22.83 -3.47
C ILE A 210 3.03 21.97 -2.68
N THR A 211 3.77 22.54 -1.72
CA THR A 211 4.76 21.78 -0.93
C THR A 211 4.10 20.67 -0.12
N TRP A 212 2.88 20.88 0.37
CA TRP A 212 2.13 19.87 1.11
C TRP A 212 1.46 18.84 0.19
N ILE A 213 1.03 19.27 -1.01
CA ILE A 213 0.57 18.35 -2.06
C ILE A 213 1.70 17.40 -2.45
N MET A 214 2.90 17.91 -2.74
CA MET A 214 4.09 17.11 -3.08
C MET A 214 4.48 16.14 -1.96
N LYS A 215 4.29 16.53 -0.69
CA LYS A 215 4.54 15.65 0.46
C LYS A 215 3.56 14.48 0.57
N ASN A 216 2.34 14.57 0.05
CA ASN A 216 1.33 13.50 0.17
C ASN A 216 1.01 12.77 -1.14
N LEU A 217 1.65 13.15 -2.24
CA LEU A 217 1.48 12.47 -3.52
C LEU A 217 2.16 11.09 -3.56
N PHE A 218 2.93 10.74 -2.53
CA PHE A 218 3.59 9.45 -2.44
C PHE A 218 2.65 8.33 -1.98
N TYR A 219 2.89 7.12 -2.50
CA TYR A 219 2.13 5.91 -2.14
C TYR A 219 2.09 5.64 -0.65
N THR A 220 3.18 5.93 0.06
CA THR A 220 3.31 5.76 1.50
C THR A 220 2.33 6.61 2.28
N ASP A 221 2.12 7.86 1.89
CA ASP A 221 1.19 8.76 2.56
C ASP A 221 -0.25 8.40 2.25
N PHE A 222 -0.50 7.81 1.08
CA PHE A 222 -1.81 7.27 0.74
C PHE A 222 -2.13 5.99 1.52
N MET A 223 -1.15 5.11 1.73
CA MET A 223 -1.29 3.96 2.65
C MET A 223 -1.51 4.43 4.11
N ARG A 224 -1.03 5.63 4.46
CA ARG A 224 -1.18 6.29 5.76
C ARG A 224 -2.40 7.21 5.80
N VAL A 225 -3.58 6.60 5.81
CA VAL A 225 -4.90 7.25 5.68
C VAL A 225 -5.14 8.46 6.58
N ARG A 226 -4.54 8.52 7.78
CA ARG A 226 -4.69 9.63 8.75
C ARG A 226 -4.60 11.02 8.11
N ASN A 227 -3.64 11.25 7.20
CA ASN A 227 -3.42 12.58 6.62
C ASN A 227 -4.58 13.06 5.74
N LEU A 228 -5.43 12.15 5.28
CA LEU A 228 -6.61 12.44 4.47
C LEU A 228 -7.82 12.89 5.32
N PHE A 229 -7.91 12.41 6.57
CA PHE A 229 -9.09 12.62 7.41
C PHE A 229 -8.84 13.44 8.68
N ASN A 230 -7.58 13.72 9.03
CA ASN A 230 -7.26 14.47 10.25
C ASN A 230 -7.77 15.92 10.25
N ARG A 231 -7.83 16.56 9.08
CA ARG A 231 -8.23 17.96 8.89
C ARG A 231 -8.90 18.14 7.53
N LEU A 232 -9.92 18.99 7.46
CA LEU A 232 -10.47 19.42 6.19
C LEU A 232 -9.43 20.30 5.48
N ARG A 233 -9.09 19.94 4.24
CA ARG A 233 -8.30 20.78 3.34
C ARG A 233 -9.01 20.82 2.01
N THR A 234 -9.36 22.03 1.57
CA THR A 234 -10.04 22.28 0.30
C THR A 234 -9.16 23.16 -0.57
N TYR A 235 -9.18 22.89 -1.87
CA TYR A 235 -8.52 23.69 -2.88
C TYR A 235 -9.59 24.21 -3.83
N ASN A 236 -9.54 25.50 -4.14
CA ASN A 236 -10.44 26.09 -5.10
C ASN A 236 -9.83 25.95 -6.49
N ILE A 237 -10.31 24.97 -7.25
CA ILE A 237 -9.87 24.70 -8.63
C ILE A 237 -11.01 25.14 -9.55
N PHE A 238 -10.76 26.16 -10.38
CA PHE A 238 -11.75 26.73 -11.32
C PHE A 238 -13.09 27.16 -10.68
N GLY A 239 -13.06 27.66 -9.43
CA GLY A 239 -14.27 28.11 -8.73
C GLY A 239 -15.02 27.01 -7.98
N VAL A 240 -14.59 25.75 -8.10
CA VAL A 240 -15.13 24.61 -7.35
C VAL A 240 -14.19 24.22 -6.21
N ASN A 241 -14.71 24.18 -4.99
CA ASN A 241 -13.96 23.72 -3.82
C ASN A 241 -13.86 22.19 -3.82
N ILE A 242 -12.69 21.66 -4.18
CA ILE A 242 -12.41 20.23 -4.18
C ILE A 242 -11.63 19.88 -2.92
N GLU A 243 -12.07 18.83 -2.21
CA GLU A 243 -11.38 18.32 -1.04
C GLU A 243 -10.08 17.61 -1.42
N HIS A 244 -9.04 17.78 -0.60
CA HIS A 244 -7.73 17.18 -0.82
C HIS A 244 -7.76 15.66 -1.03
N LYS A 245 -8.59 14.94 -0.26
CA LYS A 245 -8.72 13.49 -0.37
C LYS A 245 -9.16 13.06 -1.78
N ASN A 246 -10.07 13.82 -2.41
CA ASN A 246 -10.59 13.52 -3.74
C ASN A 246 -9.51 13.73 -4.82
N ILE A 247 -8.66 14.75 -4.66
CA ILE A 247 -7.52 14.99 -5.55
C ILE A 247 -6.54 13.82 -5.49
N ILE A 248 -6.21 13.33 -4.28
CA ILE A 248 -5.31 12.18 -4.12
C ILE A 248 -5.94 10.91 -4.74
N TYR A 249 -7.23 10.66 -4.53
CA TYR A 249 -7.90 9.50 -5.13
C TYR A 249 -7.82 9.55 -6.66
N MET A 250 -8.11 10.70 -7.27
CA MET A 250 -8.02 10.87 -8.72
C MET A 250 -6.58 10.71 -9.22
N PHE A 251 -5.61 11.29 -8.53
CA PHE A 251 -4.20 11.17 -8.88
C PHE A 251 -3.71 9.71 -8.82
N MET A 252 -4.02 8.99 -7.74
CA MET A 252 -3.61 7.59 -7.59
C MET A 252 -4.30 6.68 -8.62
N ALA A 253 -5.57 6.93 -8.93
CA ALA A 253 -6.27 6.22 -10.00
C ALA A 253 -5.63 6.48 -11.37
N PHE A 254 -5.29 7.74 -11.68
CA PHE A 254 -4.59 8.10 -12.91
C PHE A 254 -3.22 7.42 -13.02
N VAL A 255 -2.39 7.53 -11.97
CA VAL A 255 -1.04 6.96 -11.97
C VAL A 255 -1.07 5.43 -12.10
N SER A 256 -1.97 4.75 -11.39
CA SER A 256 -2.15 3.29 -11.51
C SER A 256 -2.60 2.88 -12.92
N ALA A 257 -3.49 3.65 -13.56
CA ALA A 257 -3.89 3.41 -14.95
C ALA A 257 -2.71 3.59 -15.93
N VAL A 258 -1.87 4.61 -15.72
CA VAL A 258 -0.65 4.84 -16.51
C VAL A 258 0.32 3.66 -16.36
N PHE A 259 0.54 3.17 -15.14
CA PHE A 259 1.42 2.02 -14.94
C PHE A 259 0.86 0.71 -15.52
N LEU A 260 -0.44 0.47 -15.41
CA LEU A 260 -1.09 -0.67 -16.09
C LEU A 260 -0.87 -0.58 -17.60
N TYR A 261 -1.14 0.58 -18.21
CA TYR A 261 -0.89 0.80 -19.63
C TYR A 261 0.58 0.56 -20.00
N ALA A 262 1.51 1.08 -19.20
CA ALA A 262 2.94 0.94 -19.44
C ALA A 262 3.43 -0.53 -19.30
N ILE A 263 2.85 -1.31 -18.39
CA ILE A 263 3.08 -2.76 -18.30
C ILE A 263 2.68 -3.42 -19.63
N TYR A 264 1.46 -3.18 -20.12
CA TYR A 264 1.00 -3.77 -21.38
C TYR A 264 1.80 -3.30 -22.60
N ASP A 265 2.15 -2.02 -22.68
CA ASP A 265 2.97 -1.47 -23.77
C ASP A 265 4.39 -2.07 -23.76
N ARG A 266 4.99 -2.25 -22.59
CA ARG A 266 6.33 -2.85 -22.48
C ARG A 266 6.32 -4.30 -22.92
N PHE A 267 5.31 -5.08 -22.51
CA PHE A 267 5.13 -6.44 -23.00
C PHE A 267 4.94 -6.48 -24.51
N ARG A 268 4.16 -5.55 -25.07
CA ARG A 268 3.98 -5.43 -26.54
C ARG A 268 5.29 -5.15 -27.28
N LYS A 269 6.18 -4.32 -26.73
CA LYS A 269 7.47 -4.02 -27.37
C LYS A 269 8.44 -5.20 -27.36
N LEU A 270 8.40 -6.03 -26.32
CA LEU A 270 9.17 -7.29 -26.27
C LEU A 270 8.66 -8.34 -27.29
N GLU A 271 7.49 -8.13 -27.92
CA GLU A 271 6.95 -9.01 -28.97
C GLU A 271 7.63 -8.82 -30.34
N VAL A 272 8.27 -7.67 -30.58
CA VAL A 272 8.76 -7.26 -31.91
C VAL A 272 10.28 -7.39 -32.04
N SER A 273 10.99 -7.59 -30.93
CA SER A 273 12.44 -7.81 -30.86
C SER A 273 12.80 -9.28 -30.88
#